data_AF-A0A7W7RHK0-F1
#
_entry.id   AF-A0A7W7RHK0-F1
#
_cell.length_a   1.000
_cell.length_b   1.000
_cell.length_c   1.000
_cell.angle_alpha   90.00
_cell.angle_beta   90.00
_cell.angle_gamma   90.00
#
_symmetry.space_group_name_H-M   'P 1'
#
loop_
_entity.id
_entity.type
_entity.pdbx_description
1 polymer ?
#
loop_
_entity_poly.entity_id
_entity_poly.type
_entity_poly.pdbx_seq_one_letter_code
_entity_poly.pdbx_strand_id
1 'polypeptide(L)' 'MAAYEDDAERRRLAAYIQWQKQDAWLVVWGPYTRRFWAYARWPLPPGGAVVAGPDADTLYAEMRRVEREYGFLRWRYG' A
#
# COMPACT_ATOMS: atom_id res chain seq x y z
N MET A 1 24.28 9.55 -6.28
CA MET A 1 23.24 10.61 -6.42
C MET A 1 21.97 10.04 -7.04
N ALA A 2 22.03 9.36 -8.20
CA ALA A 2 20.87 8.76 -8.87
C ALA A 2 19.99 7.80 -8.02
N ALA A 3 20.59 6.93 -7.19
CA ALA A 3 19.81 6.02 -6.34
C ALA A 3 18.98 6.74 -5.25
N TYR A 4 19.42 7.93 -4.80
CA TYR A 4 18.69 8.74 -3.82
C TYR A 4 17.52 9.50 -4.46
N GLU A 5 17.68 9.92 -5.73
CA GLU A 5 16.61 10.52 -6.53
C GLU A 5 15.50 9.51 -6.82
N ASP A 6 15.84 8.27 -7.20
CA ASP A 6 14.88 7.17 -7.36
C ASP A 6 14.18 6.88 -6.02
N ASP A 7 14.90 6.75 -4.90
CA ASP A 7 14.25 6.52 -3.61
C ASP A 7 13.34 7.67 -3.15
N ALA A 8 13.66 8.92 -3.49
CA ALA A 8 12.80 10.07 -3.20
C ALA A 8 11.52 10.05 -4.05
N GLU A 9 11.63 9.73 -5.34
CA GLU A 9 10.49 9.56 -6.22
C GLU A 9 9.58 8.42 -5.75
N ARG A 10 10.16 7.27 -5.39
CA ARG A 10 9.41 6.13 -4.84
C ARG A 10 8.67 6.48 -3.55
N ARG A 11 9.28 7.28 -2.66
CA ARG A 11 8.60 7.77 -1.45
C ARG A 11 7.42 8.70 -1.78
N ARG A 12 7.56 9.59 -2.77
CA ARG A 12 6.45 10.45 -3.24
C ARG A 12 5.33 9.61 -3.85
N LEU A 13 5.66 8.59 -4.64
CA LEU A 13 4.70 7.66 -5.19
C LEU A 13 3.96 6.89 -4.10
N ALA A 14 4.66 6.41 -3.06
CA ALA A 14 4.03 5.77 -1.90
C ALA A 14 3.00 6.69 -1.22
N ALA A 15 3.38 7.96 -0.97
CA ALA A 15 2.47 8.95 -0.40
C ALA A 15 1.25 9.23 -1.30
N TYR A 16 1.46 9.30 -2.61
CA TYR A 16 0.38 9.47 -3.58
C TYR A 16 -0.61 8.28 -3.56
N ILE A 17 -0.11 7.04 -3.54
CA ILE A 17 -0.93 5.83 -3.44
C ILE A 17 -1.77 5.85 -2.16
N GLN A 18 -1.15 6.18 -1.01
CA GLN A 18 -1.84 6.29 0.27
C GLN A 18 -2.98 7.33 0.21
N TRP A 19 -2.70 8.52 -0.33
CA TRP A 19 -3.70 9.57 -0.51
C TRP A 19 -4.85 9.12 -1.42
N GLN A 20 -4.53 8.50 -2.57
CA GLN A 20 -5.53 7.97 -3.50
C GLN A 20 -6.44 6.94 -2.83
N LYS A 21 -5.87 6.13 -1.93
CA LYS A 21 -6.60 5.11 -1.15
C LYS A 21 -7.29 5.68 0.09
N GLN A 22 -7.35 7.00 0.23
CA GLN A 22 -8.05 7.72 1.29
C GLN A 22 -7.63 7.24 2.69
N ASP A 23 -6.33 7.03 2.88
CA ASP A 23 -5.73 6.57 4.15
C ASP A 23 -6.23 5.20 4.66
N ALA A 24 -6.99 4.45 3.85
CA ALA A 24 -7.32 3.06 4.14
C ALA A 24 -6.05 2.18 4.23
N TRP A 25 -4.98 2.61 3.58
CA TRP A 25 -3.69 1.94 3.60
C TRP A 25 -2.59 2.94 4.00
N LEU A 26 -1.72 2.55 4.94
CA LEU A 26 -0.43 3.21 5.13
C LEU A 26 0.56 2.63 4.13
N VAL A 27 1.16 3.46 3.27
CA VAL A 27 2.06 2.99 2.21
C VAL A 27 3.47 3.55 2.41
N VAL A 28 4.47 2.67 2.38
CA VAL A 28 5.88 3.02 2.62
C VAL A 28 6.76 2.42 1.53
N TRP A 29 7.73 3.20 1.03
CA TRP A 29 8.83 2.67 0.23
C TRP A 29 9.95 2.17 1.14
N GLY A 30 10.29 0.89 1.05
CA GLY A 30 11.44 0.29 1.72
C GLY A 30 12.67 0.36 0.82
N PRO A 31 13.59 1.33 0.98
CA PRO A 31 14.74 1.52 0.09
C PRO A 31 15.71 0.32 0.11
N TYR A 32 15.85 -0.34 1.27
CA TYR A 32 16.66 -1.56 1.37
C TYR A 32 16.02 -2.74 0.63
N THR A 33 14.71 -2.93 0.80
CA THR A 33 13.98 -4.04 0.18
C THR A 33 13.63 -3.78 -1.28
N ARG A 34 13.78 -2.53 -1.76
CA ARG A 34 13.32 -2.06 -3.08
C ARG A 34 11.86 -2.45 -3.35
N ARG A 35 11.00 -2.28 -2.35
CA ARG A 35 9.57 -2.64 -2.39
C ARG A 35 8.72 -1.60 -1.71
N PHE A 36 7.53 -1.41 -2.25
CA PHE A 36 6.42 -0.79 -1.56
C PHE A 36 5.81 -1.76 -0.57
N TRP A 37 5.45 -1.25 0.60
CA TRP A 37 4.73 -1.96 1.64
C TRP A 37 3.45 -1.20 1.94
N ALA A 38 2.31 -1.89 1.97
CA ALA A 38 1.03 -1.32 2.32
C ALA A 38 0.44 -2.05 3.52
N TYR A 39 0.11 -1.30 4.57
CA TYR A 39 -0.47 -1.78 5.81
C TYR A 39 -1.92 -1.32 5.88
N ALA A 40 -2.85 -2.25 6.02
CA ALA A 40 -4.26 -1.95 6.07
C ALA A 40 -4.64 -1.25 7.38
N ARG A 41 -5.48 -0.21 7.29
CA ARG A 41 -5.89 0.66 8.41
C ARG A 41 -7.39 0.68 8.69
N TRP A 42 -8.19 -0.05 7.92
CA TRP A 42 -9.61 -0.24 8.23
C TRP A 42 -9.82 -1.40 9.20
N PRO A 43 -11.01 -1.55 9.81
CA PRO A 43 -11.33 -2.62 10.75
C PRO A 43 -11.13 -4.00 10.09
N LEU A 44 -10.03 -4.64 10.46
CA LEU A 44 -9.65 -5.98 10.05
C LEU A 44 -9.67 -6.93 11.25
N PRO A 45 -9.78 -8.25 11.01
CA PRO A 45 -9.58 -9.25 12.06
C PRO A 45 -8.21 -9.12 12.75
N PRO A 46 -8.06 -9.67 13.97
CA PRO A 46 -6.76 -9.74 14.64
C PRO A 46 -5.67 -10.32 13.73
N GLY A 47 -4.52 -9.64 13.68
CA GLY A 47 -3.43 -9.94 12.74
C GLY A 47 -3.31 -8.93 11.59
N GLY A 48 -4.39 -8.21 11.25
CA GLY A 48 -4.38 -7.19 10.21
C GLY A 48 -4.06 -7.74 8.81
N ALA A 49 -3.69 -6.85 7.89
CA ALA A 49 -3.23 -7.25 6.56
C ALA A 49 -2.10 -6.34 6.08
N VAL A 50 -1.05 -6.96 5.54
CA VAL A 50 0.11 -6.29 4.96
C VAL A 50 0.40 -6.91 3.61
N VAL A 51 0.63 -6.08 2.61
CA VAL A 51 1.05 -6.51 1.28
C VAL A 51 2.28 -5.74 0.84
N ALA A 52 3.02 -6.31 -0.11
CA ALA A 52 4.19 -5.67 -0.68
C ALA A 52 4.29 -5.92 -2.18
N GLY A 53 4.92 -5.00 -2.91
CA GLY A 53 5.16 -5.10 -4.34
C GLY A 53 6.42 -4.32 -4.76
N PRO A 54 7.14 -4.75 -5.82
CA PRO A 54 8.30 -4.02 -6.33
C PRO A 54 7.90 -2.70 -7.03
N ASP A 55 6.67 -2.61 -7.52
CA ASP A 55 6.10 -1.47 -8.23
C ASP A 55 4.66 -1.19 -7.80
N ALA A 56 4.11 -0.07 -8.27
CA ALA A 56 2.76 0.36 -7.91
C ALA A 56 1.67 -0.58 -8.45
N ASP A 57 1.84 -1.13 -9.65
CA ASP A 57 0.84 -2.00 -10.27
C ASP A 57 0.68 -3.32 -9.50
N THR A 58 1.81 -3.94 -9.15
CA THR A 58 1.85 -5.14 -8.31
C THR A 58 1.27 -4.85 -6.93
N LEU A 59 1.63 -3.72 -6.32
CA LEU A 59 1.07 -3.32 -5.04
C LEU A 59 -0.46 -3.16 -5.13
N TYR A 60 -0.97 -2.50 -6.18
CA TYR A 60 -2.40 -2.33 -6.38
C TYR A 60 -3.14 -3.64 -6.61
N ALA A 61 -2.51 -4.61 -7.28
CA ALA A 61 -3.09 -5.93 -7.48
C ALA A 61 -3.25 -6.66 -6.13
N GLU A 62 -2.21 -6.65 -5.29
CA GLU A 62 -2.24 -7.26 -3.96
C GLU A 62 -3.23 -6.56 -3.03
N MET A 63 -3.25 -5.21 -3.01
CA MET A 63 -4.23 -4.45 -2.24
C MET A 63 -5.65 -4.82 -2.65
N ARG A 64 -5.96 -4.90 -3.95
CA ARG A 64 -7.27 -5.32 -4.47
C ARG A 64 -7.63 -6.76 -4.12
N ARG A 65 -6.64 -7.65 -3.99
CA ARG A 65 -6.86 -9.03 -3.55
C ARG A 65 -7.30 -9.05 -2.10
N VAL A 66 -6.55 -8.40 -1.22
CA VAL A 66 -6.85 -8.29 0.22
C VAL A 66 -8.16 -7.54 0.48
N GLU A 67 -8.42 -6.44 -0.25
CA GLU A 67 -9.67 -5.68 -0.15
C GLU A 67 -10.89 -6.57 -0.43
N ARG A 68 -10.80 -7.49 -1.40
CA ARG A 68 -11.87 -8.45 -1.70
C ARG A 68 -11.99 -9.53 -0.63
N GLU A 69 -10.86 -10.09 -0.20
CA GLU A 69 -10.80 -11.14 0.82
C GLU A 69 -11.43 -10.70 2.15
N TYR A 70 -11.13 -9.48 2.59
CA TYR A 70 -11.60 -8.95 3.88
C TYR A 70 -12.82 -8.04 3.77
N GLY A 71 -13.50 -8.01 2.63
CA GLY A 71 -14.77 -7.29 2.48
C GLY A 71 -14.67 -5.77 2.63
N PHE A 72 -13.58 -5.17 2.14
CA PHE A 72 -13.32 -3.72 2.22
C PHE A 72 -14.50 -2.86 1.76
N LEU A 73 -15.15 -3.22 0.64
CA LEU A 73 -16.29 -2.47 0.11
C LEU A 73 -17.49 -2.49 1.06
N ARG A 74 -17.71 -3.60 1.77
CA ARG A 74 -18.77 -3.71 2.78
C ARG A 74 -18.48 -2.79 3.96
N TRP A 75 -17.22 -2.68 4.38
CA TRP A 75 -16.84 -1.72 5.41
C TRP A 75 -16.95 -0.26 4.94
N ARG A 76 -16.52 0.04 3.71
CA ARG A 76 -16.38 1.43 3.23
C ARG A 76 -17.72 2.09 2.89
N TYR A 77 -18.68 1.30 2.41
CA TYR A 77 -19.94 1.80 1.84
C TYR A 77 -21.20 1.11 2.40
N GLY A 78 -21.04 0.12 3.27
CA GLY A 78 -22.14 -0.59 3.93
C GLY A 78 -22.47 -0.06 5.31
#